data_AF-A0A4Q5RY60-F1
#
_entry.id   AF-A0A4Q5RY60-F1
#
_cell.length_a   1.000
_cell.length_b   1.000
_cell.length_c   1.000
_cell.angle_alpha   90.00
_cell.angle_beta   90.00
_cell.angle_gamma   90.00
#
_symmetry.space_group_name_H-M   'P 1'
#
loop_
_entity.id
_entity.type
_entity.pdbx_description
1 polymer ?
#
loop_
_entity_poly.entity_id
_entity_poly.type
_entity_poly.pdbx_seq_one_letter_code
_entity_poly.pdbx_strand_id
1 'polypeptide(L)'
;MKIDNKYLSFFTALILLTCCFYACKKSTDQTVYNADKAKISTVVDSANNFYTNSVEGKRAGNYSVGSRTDLKTAIDLANAVKGSTQYSQQEVNNATANLRRAIIAFQSRLIQDVSADNLIAQWKFTGNANDASGHNHNGTLMTGYISGGSAPVDGNTLPTNSDNYMFSLNTYNGFKLQLQGANFLFMTFRGDLGYRDVDSNPGVIPADTWTYASVSYTNGTMKFYVNDKLVKTAAVTGVPVTLATPVNLVIGQSLPKSLGGNSYFRGALDDIRFYNRVLTDAEQVSIYTTEQP
;
A
#
# COMPACT_ATOMS: atom_id res chain seq x y z
N MET A 1 2.66 -14.26 40.01
CA MET A 1 3.80 -13.45 39.51
C MET A 1 4.16 -13.93 38.11
N LYS A 2 3.74 -13.17 37.09
CA LYS A 2 4.42 -12.87 35.80
C LYS A 2 3.37 -12.32 34.83
N ILE A 3 3.64 -11.09 34.39
CA ILE A 3 2.95 -10.33 33.34
C ILE A 3 3.33 -10.95 31.99
N ASP A 4 2.55 -10.78 30.91
CA ASP A 4 3.11 -10.37 29.60
C ASP A 4 2.06 -9.93 28.56
N ASN A 5 2.20 -8.63 28.24
CA ASN A 5 1.80 -7.83 27.08
C ASN A 5 1.39 -8.54 25.78
N LYS A 6 0.35 -8.00 25.12
CA LYS A 6 0.34 -7.70 23.66
C LYS A 6 -0.87 -6.85 23.26
N TYR A 7 -0.70 -5.53 23.30
CA TYR A 7 -1.43 -4.55 22.49
C TYR A 7 -0.52 -4.11 21.34
N LEU A 8 -1.02 -4.12 20.10
CA LEU A 8 -0.57 -3.16 19.09
C LEU A 8 -1.60 -3.01 17.97
N SER A 9 -1.89 -1.76 17.64
CA SER A 9 -2.63 -1.27 16.47
C SER A 9 -4.14 -1.09 16.63
N PHE A 10 -4.49 0.00 17.33
CA PHE A 10 -5.49 0.95 16.83
C PHE A 10 -4.96 2.34 17.20
N PHE A 11 -4.57 3.14 16.21
CA PHE A 11 -4.34 4.57 16.40
C PHE A 11 -5.71 5.24 16.54
N THR A 12 -6.36 5.06 17.68
CA THR A 12 -7.43 5.95 18.11
C THR A 12 -6.74 7.19 18.67
N ALA A 13 -6.92 8.32 18.00
CA ALA A 13 -6.60 9.62 18.56
C ALA A 13 -7.56 9.87 19.74
N LEU A 14 -7.22 9.31 20.90
CA LEU A 14 -7.90 9.56 22.16
C LEU A 14 -7.56 10.98 22.60
N ILE A 15 -8.34 11.96 22.15
CA ILE A 15 -8.34 13.29 22.74
C ILE A 15 -9.05 13.13 24.09
N LEU A 16 -8.26 12.86 25.12
CA LEU A 16 -8.72 12.74 26.50
C LEU A 16 -9.22 14.13 26.95
N LEU A 17 -10.52 14.37 26.85
CA LEU A 17 -11.17 15.46 27.56
C LEU A 17 -11.27 15.04 29.03
N THR A 18 -10.26 15.39 29.83
CA THR A 18 -10.27 15.17 31.28
C THR A 18 -11.37 16.02 31.92
N CYS A 19 -12.55 15.43 32.09
CA CYS A 19 -13.57 15.95 33.00
C CYS A 19 -13.11 15.68 34.44
N CYS A 20 -12.53 16.68 35.09
CA CYS A 20 -12.38 16.68 36.54
C CYS A 20 -13.77 16.71 37.18
N PHE A 21 -14.25 15.59 37.71
CA PHE A 21 -15.42 15.56 38.57
C PHE A 21 -15.08 16.22 39.91
N TYR A 22 -15.36 17.51 40.03
CA TYR A 22 -15.45 18.17 41.33
C TYR A 22 -16.87 17.99 41.91
N ALA A 23 -16.92 17.61 43.18
CA ALA A 23 -18.13 17.43 43.96
C ALA A 23 -19.03 18.67 43.91
N CYS A 24 -20.33 18.43 43.69
CA CYS A 24 -21.35 19.45 43.53
C CYS A 24 -21.58 20.26 44.83
N LYS A 25 -21.27 21.56 44.80
CA LYS A 25 -22.20 22.56 45.35
C LYS A 25 -23.07 23.00 44.18
N LYS A 26 -24.40 22.98 44.35
CA LYS A 26 -25.35 23.65 43.44
C LYS A 26 -25.05 25.15 43.47
N SER A 27 -24.12 25.57 42.61
CA SER A 27 -23.94 26.95 42.16
C SER A 27 -23.95 26.88 40.65
N THR A 28 -24.98 27.43 40.03
CA THR A 28 -25.17 27.53 38.58
C THR A 28 -24.30 28.63 37.95
N ASP A 29 -23.10 28.88 38.48
CA ASP A 29 -22.13 29.74 37.82
C ASP A 29 -21.25 28.87 36.90
N GLN A 30 -21.65 28.81 35.63
CA GLN A 30 -20.73 28.37 34.58
C GLN A 30 -19.67 29.44 34.39
N THR A 31 -18.39 29.04 34.46
CA THR A 31 -17.27 29.92 34.14
C THR A 31 -17.39 30.38 32.68
N VAL A 32 -17.53 31.70 32.50
CA VAL A 32 -17.55 32.34 31.17
C VAL A 32 -16.15 32.84 30.83
N TYR A 33 -15.63 32.41 29.69
CA TYR A 33 -14.36 32.86 29.13
C TYR A 33 -14.60 33.74 27.90
N ASN A 34 -13.85 34.84 27.81
CA ASN A 34 -13.84 35.75 26.66
C ASN A 34 -12.62 35.49 25.76
N ALA A 35 -12.47 34.24 25.29
CA ALA A 35 -11.37 33.87 24.40
C ALA A 35 -11.56 34.45 22.99
N ASP A 36 -10.49 34.93 22.37
CA ASP A 36 -10.46 35.34 20.96
C ASP A 36 -10.66 34.12 20.04
N LYS A 37 -11.69 34.19 19.20
CA LYS A 37 -12.11 33.13 18.27
C LYS A 37 -11.72 33.40 16.82
N ALA A 38 -11.03 34.51 16.51
CA ALA A 38 -10.72 34.89 15.13
C ALA A 38 -9.93 33.78 14.39
N LYS A 39 -8.87 33.26 15.02
CA LYS A 39 -8.01 32.23 14.43
C LYS A 39 -8.75 30.90 14.21
N ILE A 40 -9.53 30.44 15.18
CA ILE A 40 -10.29 29.18 15.01
C ILE A 40 -11.37 29.34 13.93
N SER A 41 -11.99 30.52 13.81
CA SER A 41 -12.94 30.80 12.73
C SER A 41 -12.29 30.66 11.35
N THR A 42 -11.17 31.34 11.11
CA THR A 42 -10.47 31.28 9.81
C THR A 42 -10.07 29.86 9.42
N VAL A 43 -9.60 29.06 10.40
CA VAL A 43 -9.17 27.67 10.13
C VAL A 43 -10.39 26.77 9.86
N VAL A 44 -11.50 26.97 10.58
CA VAL A 44 -12.77 26.27 10.32
C VAL A 44 -13.26 26.56 8.90
N ASP A 45 -13.26 27.83 8.48
CA ASP A 45 -13.74 28.22 7.15
C ASP A 45 -12.87 27.60 6.05
N SER A 46 -11.54 27.61 6.24
CA SER A 46 -10.59 26.94 5.33
C SER A 46 -10.83 25.43 5.25
N ALA A 47 -11.04 24.78 6.39
CA ALA A 47 -11.30 23.34 6.46
C ALA A 47 -12.62 22.95 5.78
N ASN A 48 -13.69 23.73 5.98
CA ASN A 48 -14.98 23.53 5.32
C ASN A 48 -14.87 23.68 3.80
N ASN A 49 -14.13 24.68 3.32
CA ASN A 49 -13.88 24.86 1.90
C ASN A 49 -13.16 23.64 1.31
N PHE A 50 -12.12 23.14 2.00
CA PHE A 50 -11.39 21.97 1.54
C PHE A 50 -12.23 20.69 1.58
N TYR A 51 -13.04 20.49 2.62
CA TYR A 51 -13.97 19.37 2.73
C TYR A 51 -15.03 19.36 1.61
N THR A 52 -15.52 20.54 1.22
CA THR A 52 -16.59 20.66 0.19
C THR A 52 -16.05 20.40 -1.21
N ASN A 53 -14.82 20.85 -1.49
CA ASN A 53 -14.18 20.70 -2.80
C ASN A 53 -13.38 19.39 -2.96
N SER A 54 -13.40 18.51 -1.97
CA SER A 54 -12.69 17.23 -2.03
C SER A 54 -13.64 16.06 -2.31
N VAL A 55 -13.15 15.11 -3.09
CA VAL A 55 -13.85 13.87 -3.43
C VAL A 55 -13.03 12.69 -2.91
N GLU A 56 -13.70 11.71 -2.31
CA GLU A 56 -13.05 10.45 -1.95
C GLU A 56 -13.13 9.44 -3.08
N GLY A 57 -12.10 8.59 -3.18
CA GLY A 57 -12.06 7.52 -4.13
C GLY A 57 -10.77 6.71 -4.05
N LYS A 58 -10.58 5.85 -5.04
CA LYS A 58 -9.42 4.97 -5.17
C LYS A 58 -8.44 5.38 -6.27
N ARG A 59 -8.82 6.34 -7.12
CA ARG A 59 -8.01 6.84 -8.24
C ARG A 59 -7.19 8.07 -7.84
N ALA A 60 -6.10 8.32 -8.56
CA ALA A 60 -5.34 9.56 -8.43
C ALA A 60 -6.22 10.80 -8.63
N GLY A 61 -5.87 11.88 -7.92
CA GLY A 61 -6.66 13.11 -7.83
C GLY A 61 -7.77 13.08 -6.78
N ASN A 62 -8.20 11.89 -6.32
CA ASN A 62 -9.12 11.76 -5.20
C ASN A 62 -8.38 11.61 -3.86
N TYR A 63 -9.09 11.86 -2.77
CA TYR A 63 -8.62 11.54 -1.43
C TYR A 63 -8.97 10.10 -1.07
N SER A 64 -8.11 9.41 -0.35
CA SER A 64 -8.39 8.04 0.08
C SER A 64 -9.68 7.95 0.92
N VAL A 65 -10.47 6.90 0.71
CA VAL A 65 -11.74 6.67 1.42
C VAL A 65 -11.57 6.74 2.95
N GLY A 66 -12.50 7.41 3.63
CA GLY A 66 -12.53 7.64 5.08
C GLY A 66 -11.83 8.93 5.55
N SER A 67 -10.94 9.51 4.75
CA SER A 67 -10.20 10.73 5.11
C SER A 67 -11.11 11.94 5.34
N ARG A 68 -12.22 12.08 4.60
CA ARG A 68 -13.22 13.13 4.78
C ARG A 68 -13.94 12.98 6.12
N THR A 69 -14.23 11.76 6.55
CA THR A 69 -14.84 11.50 7.87
C THR A 69 -13.93 12.00 9.00
N ASP A 70 -12.63 11.73 8.90
CA ASP A 70 -11.64 12.21 9.88
C ASP A 70 -11.57 13.75 9.92
N LEU A 71 -11.53 14.39 8.74
CA LEU A 71 -11.53 15.85 8.65
C LEU A 71 -12.84 16.46 9.19
N LYS A 72 -13.99 15.86 8.86
CA LYS A 72 -15.30 16.32 9.34
C LYS A 72 -15.40 16.27 10.86
N THR A 73 -14.90 15.20 11.47
CA THR A 73 -14.83 15.06 12.93
C THR A 73 -14.02 16.19 13.57
N ALA A 74 -12.86 16.52 12.99
CA ALA A 74 -12.04 17.63 13.49
C ALA A 74 -12.72 19.00 13.31
N ILE A 75 -13.41 19.22 12.19
CA ILE A 75 -14.21 20.43 11.93
C ILE A 75 -15.32 20.58 12.98
N ASP A 76 -16.04 19.50 13.28
CA ASP A 76 -17.15 19.52 14.23
C ASP A 76 -16.68 19.84 15.66
N LEU A 77 -15.56 19.25 16.08
CA LEU A 77 -14.93 19.58 17.36
C LEU A 77 -14.48 21.05 17.43
N ALA A 78 -13.89 21.57 16.35
CA ALA A 78 -13.48 22.97 16.29
C ALA A 78 -14.68 23.92 16.32
N ASN A 79 -15.79 23.56 15.66
CA ASN A 79 -17.04 24.33 15.71
C ASN A 79 -17.64 24.36 17.12
N ALA A 80 -17.61 23.24 17.85
CA ALA A 80 -18.07 23.19 19.24
C ALA A 80 -17.25 24.15 20.13
N VAL A 81 -15.92 24.18 19.96
CA VAL A 81 -15.03 25.11 20.70
C VAL A 81 -15.24 26.57 20.26
N LYS A 82 -15.46 26.81 18.97
CA LYS A 82 -15.74 28.15 18.40
C LYS A 82 -17.03 28.75 18.97
N GLY A 83 -18.10 27.96 19.05
CA GLY A 83 -19.43 28.40 19.49
C GLY A 83 -19.64 28.47 21.01
N SER A 84 -18.70 27.96 21.81
CA SER A 84 -18.82 27.89 23.27
C SER A 84 -18.04 29.00 23.99
N THR A 85 -18.64 29.52 25.06
CA THR A 85 -18.06 30.48 26.02
C THR A 85 -17.33 29.79 27.18
N GLN A 86 -17.28 28.45 27.21
CA GLN A 86 -16.73 27.69 28.34
C GLN A 86 -15.25 27.33 28.20
N TYR A 87 -14.62 27.69 27.07
CA TYR A 87 -13.23 27.34 26.78
C TYR A 87 -12.30 28.54 26.93
N SER A 88 -11.19 28.34 27.65
CA SER A 88 -10.09 29.27 27.80
C SER A 88 -9.35 29.54 26.49
N GLN A 89 -8.53 30.60 26.44
CA GLN A 89 -7.73 30.90 25.25
C GLN A 89 -6.78 29.76 24.86
N GLN A 90 -6.20 29.08 25.85
CA GLN A 90 -5.31 27.94 25.61
C GLN A 90 -6.05 26.77 24.95
N GLU A 91 -7.28 26.47 25.38
CA GLU A 91 -8.10 25.42 24.77
C GLU A 91 -8.52 25.77 23.35
N VAL A 92 -8.89 27.04 23.09
CA VAL A 92 -9.17 27.53 21.73
C VAL A 92 -7.93 27.42 20.84
N ASN A 93 -6.75 27.78 21.35
CA ASN A 93 -5.48 27.64 20.63
C ASN A 93 -5.15 26.17 20.32
N ASN A 94 -5.36 25.27 21.29
CA ASN A 94 -5.16 23.84 21.11
C ASN A 94 -6.11 23.26 20.07
N ALA A 95 -7.40 23.62 20.10
CA ALA A 95 -8.39 23.21 19.10
C ALA A 95 -8.01 23.71 17.68
N THR A 96 -7.54 24.96 17.59
CA THR A 96 -7.03 25.53 16.32
C THR A 96 -5.84 24.73 15.79
N ALA A 97 -4.88 24.38 16.65
CA ALA A 97 -3.71 23.60 16.27
C ALA A 97 -4.09 22.15 15.87
N ASN A 98 -5.05 21.54 16.57
CA ASN A 98 -5.60 20.23 16.23
C ASN A 98 -6.24 20.24 14.84
N LEU A 99 -7.10 21.21 14.54
CA LEU A 99 -7.73 21.31 13.22
C LEU A 99 -6.70 21.51 12.10
N ARG A 100 -5.67 22.33 12.30
CA ARG A 100 -4.58 22.48 11.32
C ARG A 100 -3.85 21.18 11.05
N ARG A 101 -3.56 20.38 12.08
CA ARG A 101 -2.98 19.04 11.91
C ARG A 101 -3.91 18.12 11.12
N ALA A 102 -5.22 18.16 11.39
CA ALA A 102 -6.19 17.37 10.65
C ALA A 102 -6.25 17.77 9.16
N ILE A 103 -6.15 19.07 8.84
CA ILE A 103 -6.07 19.54 7.44
C ILE A 103 -4.81 18.99 6.76
N ILE A 104 -3.65 19.05 7.40
CA ILE A 104 -2.38 18.52 6.85
C ILE A 104 -2.48 16.99 6.66
N ALA A 105 -3.03 16.29 7.65
CA ALA A 105 -3.24 14.84 7.56
C ALA A 105 -4.22 14.48 6.44
N PHE A 106 -5.27 15.28 6.22
CA PHE A 106 -6.19 15.07 5.10
C PHE A 106 -5.52 15.37 3.76
N GLN A 107 -4.71 16.43 3.65
CA GLN A 107 -3.93 16.76 2.45
C GLN A 107 -2.98 15.64 2.04
N SER A 108 -2.33 14.96 3.00
CA SER A 108 -1.42 13.83 2.71
C SER A 108 -2.15 12.56 2.26
N ARG A 109 -3.49 12.56 2.30
CA ARG A 109 -4.35 11.46 1.84
C ARG A 109 -4.77 11.60 0.38
N LEU A 110 -4.28 12.63 -0.32
CA LEU A 110 -4.44 12.79 -1.76
C LEU A 110 -3.70 11.68 -2.50
N ILE A 111 -4.42 10.90 -3.30
CA ILE A 111 -3.86 9.84 -4.11
C ILE A 111 -3.19 10.48 -5.33
N GLN A 112 -1.94 10.14 -5.56
CA GLN A 112 -1.15 10.59 -6.71
C GLN A 112 -0.88 9.41 -7.65
N ASP A 113 -0.77 9.69 -8.94
CA ASP A 113 -0.23 8.72 -9.86
C ASP A 113 1.25 8.51 -9.57
N VAL A 114 1.72 7.28 -9.80
CA VAL A 114 3.15 7.01 -9.67
C VAL A 114 3.86 7.66 -10.85
N SER A 115 4.70 8.67 -10.58
CA SER A 115 5.49 9.32 -11.64
C SER A 115 6.29 8.28 -12.43
N ALA A 116 6.37 8.49 -13.75
CA ALA A 116 7.20 7.68 -14.64
C ALA A 116 8.68 7.67 -14.22
N ASP A 117 9.17 8.72 -13.55
CA ASP A 117 10.53 8.77 -12.99
C ASP A 117 10.77 7.70 -11.91
N ASN A 118 9.70 7.16 -11.32
CA ASN A 118 9.79 6.07 -10.36
C ASN A 118 9.75 4.69 -11.03
N LEU A 119 9.38 4.59 -12.32
CA LEU A 119 9.41 3.33 -13.04
C LEU A 119 10.85 3.00 -13.41
N ILE A 120 11.27 1.77 -13.11
CA ILE A 120 12.45 1.18 -13.72
C ILE A 120 12.08 0.71 -15.13
N ALA A 121 10.98 -0.02 -15.27
CA ALA A 121 10.49 -0.53 -16.55
C ALA A 121 8.99 -0.83 -16.48
N GLN A 122 8.32 -0.78 -17.63
CA GLN A 122 6.94 -1.22 -17.79
C GLN A 122 6.77 -1.99 -19.10
N TRP A 123 6.24 -3.21 -19.05
CA TRP A 123 5.87 -3.98 -20.23
C TRP A 123 4.37 -4.20 -20.28
N LYS A 124 3.71 -3.52 -21.22
CA LYS A 124 2.24 -3.54 -21.39
C LYS A 124 1.71 -4.71 -22.22
N PHE A 125 2.61 -5.50 -22.83
CA PHE A 125 2.29 -6.62 -23.73
C PHE A 125 1.16 -6.39 -24.75
N THR A 126 1.00 -5.16 -25.25
CA THR A 126 0.03 -4.76 -26.29
C THR A 126 0.51 -5.09 -27.70
N GLY A 127 1.01 -6.31 -27.89
CA GLY A 127 1.51 -6.82 -29.18
C GLY A 127 3.02 -6.67 -29.40
N ASN A 128 3.77 -6.19 -28.41
CA ASN A 128 5.24 -6.18 -28.44
C ASN A 128 5.82 -6.31 -27.01
N ALA A 129 7.13 -6.48 -26.91
CA ALA A 129 7.88 -6.54 -25.65
C ALA A 129 8.64 -5.25 -25.34
N ASN A 130 8.23 -4.11 -25.90
CA ASN A 130 8.91 -2.83 -25.67
C ASN A 130 8.59 -2.29 -24.27
N ASP A 131 9.57 -1.60 -23.70
CA ASP A 131 9.43 -0.91 -22.44
C ASP A 131 8.70 0.42 -22.64
N ALA A 132 7.53 0.54 -22.02
CA ALA A 132 6.67 1.71 -22.07
C ALA A 132 7.07 2.81 -21.06
N SER A 133 8.05 2.56 -20.19
CA SER A 133 8.52 3.55 -19.20
C SER A 133 9.38 4.66 -19.82
N GLY A 134 9.91 4.46 -21.02
CA GLY A 134 10.84 5.38 -21.68
C GLY A 134 12.32 5.14 -21.35
N HIS A 135 12.64 4.14 -20.52
CA HIS A 135 14.02 3.81 -20.12
C HIS A 135 14.72 2.80 -21.02
N ASN A 136 14.09 2.40 -22.13
CA ASN A 136 14.63 1.50 -23.15
C ASN A 136 15.01 0.10 -22.63
N HIS A 137 14.33 -0.40 -21.60
CA HIS A 137 14.46 -1.80 -21.17
C HIS A 137 13.64 -2.75 -22.06
N ASN A 138 13.78 -2.61 -23.39
CA ASN A 138 13.05 -3.40 -24.36
C ASN A 138 13.39 -4.89 -24.23
N GLY A 139 12.35 -5.71 -24.19
CA GLY A 139 12.48 -7.16 -24.16
C GLY A 139 12.70 -7.73 -25.55
N THR A 140 13.44 -8.83 -25.60
CA THR A 140 13.51 -9.70 -26.78
C THR A 140 12.58 -10.88 -26.55
N LEU A 141 11.59 -11.07 -27.44
CA LEU A 141 10.76 -12.26 -27.39
C LEU A 141 11.62 -13.49 -27.67
N MET A 142 11.57 -14.45 -26.75
CA MET A 142 12.28 -15.72 -26.85
C MET A 142 11.28 -16.85 -27.08
N THR A 143 11.68 -17.91 -27.78
CA THR A 143 10.91 -19.15 -27.84
C THR A 143 10.84 -19.74 -26.43
N GLY A 144 9.68 -19.67 -25.79
CA GLY A 144 9.41 -20.22 -24.46
C GLY A 144 8.67 -21.56 -24.52
N TYR A 145 8.11 -21.96 -23.38
CA TYR A 145 7.18 -23.10 -23.30
C TYR A 145 5.91 -22.82 -24.11
N ILE A 146 5.91 -23.24 -25.37
CA ILE A 146 4.71 -23.41 -26.21
C ILE A 146 4.30 -24.86 -26.04
N SER A 147 3.52 -25.17 -25.01
CA SER A 147 3.07 -26.54 -24.81
C SER A 147 1.63 -26.49 -24.35
N GLY A 148 0.71 -26.80 -25.27
CA GLY A 148 0.17 -28.17 -25.41
C GLY A 148 -0.22 -28.93 -24.13
N GLY A 149 -0.30 -28.26 -22.98
CA GLY A 149 -0.92 -28.85 -21.79
C GLY A 149 -2.38 -29.07 -22.11
N SER A 150 -2.83 -30.32 -21.96
CA SER A 150 -4.24 -30.67 -22.04
C SER A 150 -5.06 -29.63 -21.28
N ALA A 151 -6.19 -29.21 -21.86
CA ALA A 151 -7.18 -28.42 -21.16
C ALA A 151 -7.42 -29.03 -19.77
N PRO A 152 -7.60 -28.22 -18.70
CA PRO A 152 -7.92 -28.75 -17.39
C PRO A 152 -9.08 -29.73 -17.53
N VAL A 153 -8.85 -30.98 -17.13
CA VAL A 153 -9.88 -32.03 -17.13
C VAL A 153 -10.70 -31.84 -15.87
N ASP A 154 -12.03 -31.78 -16.00
CA ASP A 154 -12.94 -31.71 -14.87
C ASP A 154 -12.67 -32.84 -13.87
N GLY A 155 -12.25 -32.47 -12.66
CA GLY A 155 -11.99 -33.41 -11.58
C GLY A 155 -11.27 -32.74 -10.42
N ASN A 156 -12.04 -32.26 -9.43
CA ASN A 156 -11.78 -31.78 -8.05
C ASN A 156 -10.36 -31.78 -7.42
N THR A 157 -9.28 -31.67 -8.19
CA THR A 157 -7.91 -31.58 -7.73
C THR A 157 -7.28 -30.40 -8.45
N LEU A 158 -7.09 -29.29 -7.74
CA LEU A 158 -6.43 -28.11 -8.27
C LEU A 158 -5.05 -28.51 -8.80
N PRO A 159 -4.66 -28.13 -10.04
CA PRO A 159 -3.28 -28.28 -10.48
C PRO A 159 -2.36 -27.59 -9.48
N THR A 160 -1.44 -28.32 -8.86
CA THR A 160 -0.47 -27.70 -7.94
C THR A 160 0.56 -26.94 -8.76
N ASN A 161 0.51 -25.61 -8.71
CA ASN A 161 1.45 -24.67 -9.32
C ASN A 161 2.81 -24.66 -8.59
N SER A 162 3.36 -25.81 -8.22
CA SER A 162 4.74 -25.84 -7.70
C SER A 162 5.67 -25.34 -8.80
N ASP A 163 6.34 -24.21 -8.52
CA ASP A 163 7.35 -23.58 -9.37
C ASP A 163 6.82 -22.86 -10.64
N ASN A 164 5.73 -22.10 -10.50
CA ASN A 164 5.16 -21.27 -11.56
C ASN A 164 5.80 -19.85 -11.57
N TYR A 165 6.89 -19.66 -12.32
CA TYR A 165 7.74 -18.47 -12.27
C TYR A 165 7.27 -17.32 -13.15
N MET A 166 6.87 -16.20 -12.55
CA MET A 166 6.45 -14.99 -13.27
C MET A 166 7.64 -14.22 -13.83
N PHE A 167 8.69 -14.02 -13.03
CA PHE A 167 9.94 -13.41 -13.48
C PHE A 167 11.10 -13.71 -12.54
N SER A 168 12.32 -13.61 -13.05
CA SER A 168 13.54 -13.71 -12.24
C SER A 168 14.70 -12.90 -12.82
N LEU A 169 15.56 -12.44 -11.93
CA LEU A 169 16.87 -11.90 -12.22
C LEU A 169 17.89 -12.75 -11.46
N ASN A 170 18.43 -13.78 -12.11
CA ASN A 170 19.36 -14.74 -11.50
C ASN A 170 18.81 -15.38 -10.21
N THR A 171 17.82 -16.26 -10.34
CA THR A 171 17.01 -16.94 -9.30
C THR A 171 17.43 -16.78 -7.82
N TYR A 172 18.61 -17.26 -7.42
CA TYR A 172 19.08 -17.25 -6.02
C TYR A 172 20.17 -16.21 -5.72
N ASN A 173 20.74 -15.59 -6.75
CA ASN A 173 21.77 -14.56 -6.61
C ASN A 173 21.22 -13.14 -6.73
N GLY A 174 20.08 -12.97 -7.40
CA GLY A 174 19.31 -11.72 -7.48
C GLY A 174 17.94 -11.94 -6.86
N PHE A 175 16.87 -11.95 -7.66
CA PHE A 175 15.51 -12.13 -7.14
C PHE A 175 14.61 -12.94 -8.09
N LYS A 176 13.48 -13.40 -7.57
CA LYS A 176 12.41 -14.02 -8.34
C LYS A 176 11.04 -13.77 -7.71
N LEU A 177 10.02 -13.77 -8.55
CA LEU A 177 8.62 -13.87 -8.13
C LEU A 177 7.98 -15.06 -8.84
N GLN A 178 7.32 -15.90 -8.06
CA GLN A 178 6.62 -17.08 -8.54
C GLN A 178 5.31 -17.28 -7.78
N LEU A 179 4.45 -18.17 -8.27
CA LEU A 179 3.43 -18.81 -7.45
C LEU A 179 3.99 -20.11 -6.87
N GLN A 180 3.63 -20.41 -5.62
CA GLN A 180 4.02 -21.65 -4.95
C GLN A 180 2.91 -22.18 -4.03
N GLY A 181 2.91 -23.49 -3.79
CA GLY A 181 1.97 -24.15 -2.87
C GLY A 181 0.53 -23.95 -3.31
N ALA A 182 -0.28 -23.34 -2.45
CA ALA A 182 -1.70 -23.05 -2.69
C ALA A 182 -1.92 -21.74 -3.49
N ASN A 183 -1.14 -21.51 -4.56
CA ASN A 183 -1.14 -20.28 -5.36
C ASN A 183 -0.84 -18.99 -4.56
N PHE A 184 0.06 -19.06 -3.58
CA PHE A 184 0.60 -17.85 -2.96
C PHE A 184 1.67 -17.23 -3.84
N LEU A 185 1.71 -15.90 -3.91
CA LEU A 185 2.89 -15.18 -4.39
C LEU A 185 4.06 -15.55 -3.50
N PHE A 186 5.22 -15.79 -4.09
CA PHE A 186 6.44 -16.14 -3.39
C PHE A 186 7.59 -15.31 -3.92
N MET A 187 8.06 -14.37 -3.10
CA MET A 187 9.17 -13.48 -3.42
C MET A 187 10.45 -14.02 -2.79
N THR A 188 11.47 -14.22 -3.61
CA THR A 188 12.86 -14.45 -3.17
C THR A 188 13.70 -13.26 -3.57
N PHE A 189 14.55 -12.76 -2.67
CA PHE A 189 15.69 -11.93 -3.07
C PHE A 189 16.96 -12.30 -2.29
N ARG A 190 18.12 -12.11 -2.92
CA ARG A 190 19.42 -12.23 -2.29
C ARG A 190 19.78 -10.93 -1.59
N GLY A 191 19.88 -10.98 -0.27
CA GLY A 191 20.38 -9.90 0.56
C GLY A 191 21.84 -10.09 0.99
N ASP A 192 22.42 -9.02 1.52
CA ASP A 192 23.70 -9.00 2.25
C ASP A 192 23.76 -10.01 3.40
N LEU A 193 22.61 -10.30 4.01
CA LEU A 193 22.43 -11.26 5.08
C LEU A 193 21.92 -12.64 4.58
N GLY A 194 22.16 -12.98 3.32
CA GLY A 194 21.67 -14.21 2.68
C GLY A 194 20.34 -14.03 1.94
N TYR A 195 19.77 -15.12 1.41
CA TYR A 195 18.49 -15.05 0.71
C TYR A 195 17.33 -14.80 1.68
N ARG A 196 16.26 -14.20 1.17
CA ARG A 196 14.99 -13.93 1.86
C ARG A 196 13.87 -14.47 1.02
N ASP A 197 13.08 -15.34 1.63
CA ASP A 197 11.93 -16.00 1.02
C ASP A 197 10.69 -15.69 1.84
N VAL A 198 9.67 -15.12 1.19
CA VAL A 198 8.39 -14.82 1.83
C VAL A 198 7.26 -15.08 0.86
N ASP A 199 6.25 -15.81 1.33
CA ASP A 199 4.99 -16.01 0.61
C ASP A 199 3.93 -14.97 0.99
N SER A 200 2.84 -14.91 0.23
CA SER A 200 1.69 -14.03 0.50
C SER A 200 0.63 -14.60 1.45
N ASN A 201 0.82 -15.79 2.05
CA ASN A 201 -0.19 -16.42 2.92
C ASN A 201 -0.72 -15.45 3.99
N PRO A 202 -2.05 -15.21 4.11
CA PRO A 202 -3.16 -15.95 3.48
C PRO A 202 -3.68 -15.44 2.13
N GLY A 203 -3.03 -14.49 1.49
CA GLY A 203 -3.42 -13.94 0.19
C GLY A 203 -3.16 -14.88 -0.98
N VAL A 204 -4.14 -15.73 -1.29
CA VAL A 204 -4.15 -16.63 -2.44
C VAL A 204 -4.39 -15.86 -3.75
N ILE A 205 -3.69 -16.22 -4.82
CA ILE A 205 -4.04 -15.85 -6.19
C ILE A 205 -5.08 -16.85 -6.71
N PRO A 206 -6.31 -16.41 -7.03
CA PRO A 206 -7.33 -17.30 -7.57
C PRO A 206 -6.90 -17.86 -8.93
N ALA A 207 -7.19 -19.13 -9.16
CA ALA A 207 -6.92 -19.76 -10.46
C ALA A 207 -7.81 -19.14 -11.54
N ASP A 208 -7.30 -19.15 -12.78
CA ASP A 208 -8.05 -18.80 -14.01
C ASP A 208 -8.76 -17.43 -13.97
N THR A 209 -8.23 -16.51 -13.17
CA THR A 209 -8.79 -15.16 -12.98
C THR A 209 -7.69 -14.12 -13.10
N TRP A 210 -7.88 -13.11 -13.94
CA TRP A 210 -7.00 -11.94 -13.97
C TRP A 210 -6.94 -11.32 -12.58
N THR A 211 -5.73 -11.29 -12.02
CA THR A 211 -5.49 -10.84 -10.66
C THR A 211 -4.36 -9.83 -10.67
N TYR A 212 -4.62 -8.66 -10.12
CA TYR A 212 -3.55 -7.71 -9.85
C TYR A 212 -2.74 -8.20 -8.65
N ALA A 213 -1.44 -8.32 -8.82
CA ALA A 213 -0.52 -8.81 -7.80
C ALA A 213 0.66 -7.85 -7.65
N SER A 214 1.00 -7.50 -6.42
CA SER A 214 2.10 -6.58 -6.14
C SER A 214 2.87 -6.98 -4.90
N VAL A 215 4.19 -6.80 -4.94
CA VAL A 215 5.10 -7.00 -3.80
C VAL A 215 5.95 -5.75 -3.66
N SER A 216 6.00 -5.18 -2.47
CA SER A 216 6.87 -4.05 -2.16
C SER A 216 7.81 -4.38 -1.01
N TYR A 217 9.05 -3.93 -1.11
CA TYR A 217 10.07 -4.19 -0.10
C TYR A 217 10.89 -2.95 0.22
N THR A 218 11.06 -2.68 1.52
CA THR A 218 12.12 -1.86 2.08
C THR A 218 12.75 -2.62 3.24
N ASN A 219 14.00 -2.30 3.61
CA ASN A 219 14.64 -2.94 4.75
C ASN A 219 13.77 -2.80 6.01
N GLY A 220 13.37 -3.94 6.57
CA GLY A 220 12.47 -4.05 7.72
C GLY A 220 11.03 -4.44 7.36
N THR A 221 10.57 -4.29 6.11
CA THR A 221 9.17 -4.52 5.74
C THR A 221 8.99 -4.99 4.30
N MET A 222 8.32 -6.13 4.15
CA MET A 222 7.77 -6.59 2.88
C MET A 222 6.24 -6.61 2.95
N LYS A 223 5.58 -6.15 1.89
CA LYS A 223 4.12 -6.16 1.76
C LYS A 223 3.69 -6.86 0.48
N PHE A 224 2.61 -7.60 0.56
CA PHE A 224 1.96 -8.29 -0.56
C PHE A 224 0.55 -7.75 -0.75
N TYR A 225 0.17 -7.47 -1.99
CA TYR A 225 -1.16 -7.06 -2.37
C TYR A 225 -1.74 -8.01 -3.40
N VAL A 226 -3.01 -8.33 -3.24
CA VAL A 226 -3.82 -9.08 -4.20
C VAL A 226 -5.08 -8.27 -4.45
N ASN A 227 -5.30 -7.87 -5.70
CA ASN A 227 -6.29 -6.86 -6.09
C ASN A 227 -6.12 -5.57 -5.26
N ASP A 228 -7.20 -5.02 -4.69
CA ASP A 228 -7.15 -3.81 -3.89
C ASP A 228 -6.77 -4.02 -2.41
N LYS A 229 -6.31 -5.22 -2.02
CA LYS A 229 -6.10 -5.58 -0.61
C LYS A 229 -4.64 -5.87 -0.30
N LEU A 230 -4.15 -5.25 0.78
CA LEU A 230 -2.93 -5.67 1.48
C LEU A 230 -3.22 -7.02 2.17
N VAL A 231 -2.66 -8.10 1.66
CA VAL A 231 -2.91 -9.46 2.17
C VAL A 231 -1.90 -9.90 3.22
N LYS A 232 -0.69 -9.34 3.20
CA LYS A 232 0.36 -9.67 4.16
C LYS A 232 1.35 -8.53 4.35
N THR A 233 1.76 -8.30 5.60
CA THR A 233 2.95 -7.51 5.96
C THR A 233 3.89 -8.43 6.74
N ALA A 234 5.14 -8.54 6.30
CA ALA A 234 6.17 -9.35 6.95
C ALA A 234 7.35 -8.46 7.36
N ALA A 235 7.90 -8.72 8.55
CA ALA A 235 9.15 -8.12 8.99
C ALA A 235 10.31 -8.86 8.31
N VAL A 236 10.97 -8.19 7.37
CA VAL A 236 12.05 -8.77 6.57
C VAL A 236 13.19 -7.77 6.53
N THR A 237 14.39 -8.18 6.95
CA THR A 237 15.58 -7.33 6.96
C THR A 237 16.61 -7.78 5.94
N GLY A 238 17.47 -6.86 5.50
CA GLY A 238 18.57 -7.08 4.57
C GLY A 238 18.55 -6.10 3.42
N VAL A 239 19.72 -5.84 2.84
CA VAL A 239 19.86 -4.98 1.66
C VAL A 239 20.01 -5.88 0.43
N PRO A 240 19.15 -5.76 -0.60
CA PRO A 240 19.30 -6.51 -1.84
C PRO A 240 20.67 -6.27 -2.46
N VAL A 241 21.36 -7.33 -2.85
CA VAL A 241 22.70 -7.21 -3.43
C VAL A 241 22.65 -6.90 -4.92
N THR A 242 23.64 -6.15 -5.39
CA THR A 242 23.89 -6.02 -6.84
C THR A 242 24.60 -7.26 -7.35
N LEU A 243 24.16 -7.77 -8.50
CA LEU A 243 24.83 -8.89 -9.16
C LEU A 243 26.23 -8.46 -9.63
N ALA A 244 27.26 -9.25 -9.30
CA ALA A 244 28.63 -8.99 -9.75
C ALA A 244 28.78 -9.05 -11.28
N THR A 245 28.01 -9.92 -11.92
CA THR A 245 27.89 -9.99 -13.38
C THR A 245 26.45 -9.69 -13.76
N PRO A 246 26.17 -8.57 -14.45
CA PRO A 246 24.82 -8.26 -14.91
C PRO A 246 24.27 -9.37 -15.80
N VAL A 247 22.99 -9.67 -15.64
CA VAL A 247 22.23 -10.56 -16.51
C VAL A 247 20.92 -9.90 -16.87
N ASN A 248 20.28 -10.35 -17.95
CA ASN A 248 18.95 -9.87 -18.31
C ASN A 248 17.91 -10.41 -17.33
N LEU A 249 16.94 -9.55 -16.97
CA LEU A 249 15.69 -10.00 -16.36
C LEU A 249 14.99 -10.94 -17.34
N VAL A 250 14.44 -12.04 -16.83
CA VAL A 250 13.55 -12.89 -17.60
C VAL A 250 12.14 -12.87 -17.04
N ILE A 251 11.17 -12.78 -17.95
CA ILE A 251 9.74 -12.85 -17.66
C ILE A 251 9.22 -14.18 -18.21
N GLY A 252 8.32 -14.82 -17.48
CA GLY A 252 7.70 -16.10 -17.85
C GLY A 252 8.56 -17.34 -17.57
N GLN A 253 9.71 -17.19 -16.91
CA GLN A 253 10.57 -18.31 -16.54
C GLN A 253 11.55 -17.95 -15.42
N SER A 254 12.28 -18.97 -14.95
CA SER A 254 13.42 -18.82 -14.07
C SER A 254 14.75 -19.09 -14.79
N LEU A 255 15.78 -18.26 -14.52
CA LEU A 255 17.16 -18.47 -14.98
C LEU A 255 18.18 -18.08 -13.87
N PRO A 256 19.36 -18.73 -13.85
CA PRO A 256 19.82 -19.76 -14.78
C PRO A 256 19.23 -21.15 -14.47
N LYS A 257 19.13 -22.01 -15.50
CA LYS A 257 18.62 -23.38 -15.37
C LYS A 257 19.44 -24.24 -14.40
N SER A 258 20.74 -23.99 -14.32
CA SER A 258 21.66 -24.65 -13.37
C SER A 258 21.36 -24.37 -11.89
N LEU A 259 20.56 -23.34 -11.60
CA LEU A 259 20.17 -22.94 -10.25
C LEU A 259 18.68 -23.18 -10.00
N GLY A 260 18.17 -24.34 -10.45
CA GLY A 260 16.78 -24.75 -10.19
C GLY A 260 15.72 -24.07 -11.06
N GLY A 261 16.11 -23.23 -12.01
CA GLY A 261 15.20 -22.46 -12.85
C GLY A 261 14.52 -23.22 -13.99
N ASN A 262 14.18 -24.50 -13.83
CA ASN A 262 13.73 -25.34 -14.95
C ASN A 262 12.26 -25.16 -15.36
N SER A 263 11.52 -24.29 -14.68
CA SER A 263 10.09 -24.12 -14.90
C SER A 263 9.74 -22.78 -15.58
N TYR A 264 8.57 -22.77 -16.21
CA TYR A 264 7.99 -21.64 -16.94
C TYR A 264 6.69 -21.18 -16.28
N PHE A 265 6.28 -19.94 -16.55
CA PHE A 265 4.98 -19.46 -16.13
C PHE A 265 3.86 -20.22 -16.87
N ARG A 266 2.81 -20.58 -16.14
CA ARG A 266 1.57 -21.15 -16.68
C ARG A 266 0.44 -20.17 -16.39
N GLY A 267 0.00 -19.47 -17.44
CA GLY A 267 -1.02 -18.43 -17.38
C GLY A 267 -0.71 -17.29 -18.34
N ALA A 268 -1.48 -16.21 -18.23
CA ALA A 268 -1.21 -14.96 -18.92
C ALA A 268 -0.58 -13.94 -17.95
N LEU A 269 0.34 -13.14 -18.45
CA LEU A 269 0.91 -11.98 -17.76
C LEU A 269 0.60 -10.75 -18.59
N ASP A 270 0.29 -9.65 -17.92
CA ASP A 270 0.10 -8.35 -18.56
C ASP A 270 0.59 -7.24 -17.62
N ASP A 271 0.90 -6.08 -18.20
CA ASP A 271 1.22 -4.83 -17.52
C ASP A 271 2.21 -4.94 -16.34
N ILE A 272 3.36 -5.55 -16.62
CA ILE A 272 4.41 -5.76 -15.63
C ILE A 272 5.16 -4.45 -15.38
N ARG A 273 5.26 -4.03 -14.12
CA ARG A 273 5.92 -2.80 -13.70
C ARG A 273 6.96 -3.06 -12.62
N PHE A 274 8.10 -2.38 -12.70
CA PHE A 274 9.10 -2.31 -11.64
C PHE A 274 9.29 -0.86 -11.22
N TYR A 275 9.40 -0.62 -9.92
CA TYR A 275 9.59 0.72 -9.36
C TYR A 275 10.89 0.82 -8.56
N ASN A 276 11.52 1.98 -8.59
CA ASN A 276 12.75 2.28 -7.84
C ASN A 276 12.50 2.67 -6.37
N ARG A 277 11.24 2.63 -5.92
CA ARG A 277 10.83 2.92 -4.54
C ARG A 277 9.66 2.05 -4.11
N VAL A 278 9.42 2.04 -2.79
CA VAL A 278 8.19 1.46 -2.22
C VAL A 278 7.00 2.34 -2.59
N LEU A 279 5.98 1.72 -3.18
CA LEU A 279 4.69 2.36 -3.39
C LEU A 279 3.88 2.36 -2.09
N THR A 280 3.13 3.43 -1.88
CA THR A 280 2.16 3.53 -0.79
C THR A 280 0.95 2.63 -1.04
N ASP A 281 0.22 2.27 0.03
CA ASP A 281 -1.01 1.48 -0.09
C ASP A 281 -2.02 2.14 -1.05
N ALA A 282 -2.09 3.47 -1.06
CA ALA A 282 -2.98 4.22 -1.94
C ALA A 282 -2.56 4.16 -3.42
N GLU A 283 -1.26 4.22 -3.71
CA GLU A 283 -0.74 4.10 -5.08
C GLU A 283 -0.99 2.71 -5.66
N GLN A 284 -0.82 1.64 -4.86
CA GLN A 284 -1.12 0.27 -5.27
C GLN A 284 -2.60 0.13 -5.65
N VAL A 285 -3.50 0.67 -4.81
CA VAL A 285 -4.94 0.67 -5.06
C VAL A 285 -5.32 1.51 -6.28
N SER A 286 -4.63 2.64 -6.51
CA SER A 286 -4.84 3.49 -7.70
C SER A 286 -4.45 2.77 -8.98
N ILE A 287 -3.31 2.08 -8.98
CA ILE A 287 -2.88 1.25 -10.11
C ILE A 287 -3.94 0.18 -10.37
N TYR A 288 -4.30 -0.62 -9.36
CA TYR A 288 -5.34 -1.64 -9.52
C TYR A 288 -6.60 -1.06 -10.15
N THR A 289 -7.12 0.05 -9.60
CA THR A 289 -8.38 0.69 -10.05
C THR A 289 -8.28 1.23 -11.47
N THR A 290 -7.09 1.62 -11.91
CA THR A 290 -6.87 2.16 -13.26
C THR A 290 -6.77 1.05 -14.30
N GLU A 291 -6.20 -0.10 -13.91
CA GLU A 291 -5.97 -1.25 -14.80
C GLU A 291 -7.08 -2.31 -14.73
N GLN A 292 -8.15 -2.09 -13.96
CA GLN A 292 -9.30 -2.99 -14.03
C GLN A 292 -9.95 -2.90 -15.43
N PRO A 293 -10.38 -4.04 -16.00
CA PRO A 293 -11.18 -4.06 -17.23
C PRO A 293 -12.49 -3.25 -17.11
#